data_AF-A0A6B1B5J2-F1
#
_entry.id   AF-A0A6B1B5J2-F1
#
_cell.length_a   1.000
_cell.length_b   1.000
_cell.length_c   1.000
_cell.angle_alpha   90.00
_cell.angle_beta   90.00
_cell.angle_gamma   90.00
#
_symmetry.space_group_name_H-M   'P 1'
#
loop_
_entity.id
_entity.type
_entity.pdbx_description
1 polymer ?
#
loop_
_entity_poly.entity_id
_entity_poly.type
_entity_poly.pdbx_seq_one_letter_code
_entity_poly.pdbx_strand_id
1 'polypeptide(L)' 'MTKRLVDIDDELLEQARLITGALTMKDTVNAALQNTVDAELRLRHAHRIAGRRGTDIADDEVMSGAWR' A
#
# COMPACT_ATOMS: atom_id res chain seq x y z
N MET A 1 -14.96 4.98 -13.36
CA MET A 1 -14.05 6.11 -13.02
C MET A 1 -14.71 7.41 -13.45
N THR A 2 -14.75 8.41 -12.56
CA THR A 2 -15.32 9.74 -12.83
C THR A 2 -14.17 10.74 -13.01
N LYS A 3 -14.24 11.59 -14.04
CA LYS A 3 -13.22 12.61 -14.29
C LYS A 3 -13.29 13.69 -13.20
N ARG A 4 -12.13 14.12 -12.72
CA ARG A 4 -11.97 15.24 -11.78
C ARG A 4 -10.85 16.13 -12.31
N LEU A 5 -11.06 17.44 -12.24
CA LEU A 5 -10.04 18.44 -12.54
C LEU A 5 -9.35 18.80 -11.23
N VAL A 6 -8.04 18.65 -11.18
CA VAL A 6 -7.20 18.94 -10.02
C VAL A 6 -5.90 19.56 -10.54
N ASP A 7 -5.42 20.58 -9.85
CA ASP A 7 -4.08 21.12 -10.11
C ASP A 7 -3.06 20.23 -9.38
N ILE A 8 -2.03 19.80 -10.09
CA ILE A 8 -0.96 18.94 -9.57
C ILE A 8 0.36 19.62 -9.89
N ASP A 9 1.27 19.61 -8.93
CA ASP A 9 2.65 20.04 -9.15
C ASP A 9 3.36 19.11 -10.14
N ASP A 10 3.93 19.67 -11.20
CA ASP A 10 4.54 18.90 -12.30
C ASP A 10 5.79 18.13 -11.84
N GLU A 11 6.58 18.68 -10.92
CA GLU A 11 7.76 18.00 -10.39
C GLU A 11 7.34 16.82 -9.52
N LEU A 12 6.31 16.99 -8.69
CA LEU A 12 5.73 15.91 -7.89
C LEU A 12 5.15 14.81 -8.76
N LEU A 13 4.45 15.18 -9.83
CA LEU A 13 3.89 14.23 -10.79
C LEU A 13 4.99 13.42 -11.49
N GLU A 14 6.09 14.07 -11.88
CA GLU A 14 7.23 13.42 -12.50
C GLU A 14 7.93 12.46 -11.52
N GLN A 15 8.15 12.87 -10.27
CA GLN A 15 8.68 11.98 -9.24
C GLN A 15 7.80 10.76 -9.01
N ALA A 16 6.48 10.95 -8.94
CA ALA A 16 5.52 9.85 -8.82
C ALA A 16 5.58 8.93 -10.05
N ARG A 17 5.79 9.47 -11.26
CA ARG A 17 5.93 8.69 -12.49
C ARG A 17 7.18 7.82 -12.45
N LEU A 18 8.30 8.38 -12.00
CA LEU A 18 9.56 7.64 -11.85
C LEU A 18 9.43 6.52 -10.80
N ILE A 19 8.77 6.78 -9.67
CA ILE A 19 8.55 5.77 -8.62
C ILE A 19 7.62 4.65 -9.09
N THR A 20 6.54 5.00 -9.80
CA THR A 20 5.53 4.03 -10.23
C THR A 20 5.89 3.32 -11.53
N GLY A 21 6.82 3.85 -12.32
CA GLY A 21 7.16 3.35 -13.66
C GLY A 21 6.05 3.53 -14.69
N ALA A 22 5.04 4.34 -14.39
CA ALA A 22 3.86 4.50 -15.23
C ALA A 22 4.17 5.28 -16.52
N LEU A 23 3.51 4.89 -17.62
CA LEU A 23 3.70 5.51 -18.93
C LEU A 23 2.84 6.76 -19.14
N THR A 24 1.75 6.90 -18.40
CA THR A 24 0.81 8.01 -18.55
C THR A 24 0.56 8.72 -17.22
N MET A 25 0.27 10.03 -17.28
CA MET A 25 -0.11 10.82 -16.11
C MET A 25 -1.29 10.19 -15.34
N LYS A 26 -2.29 9.70 -16.06
CA LYS A 26 -3.45 9.02 -15.46
C LYS A 26 -3.03 7.80 -14.65
N ASP A 27 -2.16 6.97 -15.22
CA ASP A 27 -1.71 5.74 -14.57
C ASP A 27 -0.81 6.06 -13.38
N THR A 28 0.05 7.07 -13.49
CA THR A 28 0.84 7.61 -12.38
C THR A 28 -0.05 8.01 -11.21
N VAL A 29 -1.07 8.84 -11.46
CA VAL A 29 -1.97 9.33 -10.41
C VAL A 29 -2.76 8.17 -9.78
N ASN A 30 -3.29 7.26 -10.59
CA ASN A 30 -4.03 6.11 -10.06
C ASN A 30 -3.14 5.19 -9.22
N ALA A 31 -1.92 4.90 -9.68
CA ALA A 31 -0.95 4.09 -8.94
C ALA A 31 -0.52 4.76 -7.64
N ALA A 32 -0.25 6.07 -7.66
CA ALA A 32 0.11 6.83 -6.46
C ALA A 32 -1.02 6.83 -5.40
N LEU A 33 -2.27 6.98 -5.84
CA LEU A 33 -3.44 6.90 -4.95
C LEU A 33 -3.59 5.49 -4.37
N GLN A 34 -3.44 4.45 -5.19
CA GLN A 34 -3.51 3.07 -4.72
C GLN A 34 -2.39 2.76 -3.72
N ASN A 35 -1.16 3.20 -4.00
CA ASN A 35 -0.01 3.02 -3.11
C ASN A 35 -0.25 3.64 -1.73
N THR A 36 -0.91 4.81 -1.68
CA THR A 36 -1.29 5.46 -0.41
C THR A 36 -2.27 4.61 0.38
N VAL A 37 -3.30 4.09 -0.27
CA VAL A 37 -4.29 3.21 0.37
C VAL A 37 -3.62 1.92 0.87
N ASP A 38 -2.78 1.31 0.04
CA ASP A 38 -2.10 0.07 0.39
C ASP A 38 -1.10 0.27 1.54
N ALA A 39 -0.43 1.42 1.60
CA ALA A 39 0.47 1.76 2.69
C ALA A 39 -0.26 1.81 4.04
N GLU A 40 -1.43 2.46 4.08
CA GLU A 40 -2.27 2.52 5.27
C GLU A 40 -2.81 1.14 5.66
N LEU A 41 -3.23 0.32 4.68
CA LEU A 41 -3.67 -1.05 4.94
C LEU A 41 -2.54 -1.91 5.51
N ARG A 42 -1.32 -1.80 4.98
CA ARG A 42 -0.14 -2.48 5.51
C ARG A 42 0.16 -2.05 6.95
N LEU A 43 0.07 -0.75 7.24
CA LEU A 43 0.28 -0.22 8.59
C LEU A 43 -0.75 -0.76 9.58
N ARG A 44 -2.04 -0.72 9.22
CA ARG A 44 -3.11 -1.30 10.05
C ARG A 44 -2.91 -2.79 10.28
N HIS A 45 -2.51 -3.52 9.24
CA HIS A 45 -2.24 -4.95 9.34
C HIS A 45 -1.07 -5.23 10.27
N ALA A 46 0.02 -4.47 10.17
CA ALA A 46 1.17 -4.57 11.06
C ALA A 46 0.77 -4.29 12.52
N HIS A 47 -0.03 -3.24 12.77
CA HIS A 47 -0.55 -2.96 14.12
C HIS A 47 -1.44 -4.07 14.67
N ARG A 48 -2.29 -4.68 13.83
CA ARG A 48 -3.13 -5.82 14.23
C ARG A 48 -2.27 -7.02 14.66
N ILE A 49 -1.25 -7.36 13.87
CA ILE A 49 -0.29 -8.43 14.19
C ILE A 49 0.48 -8.11 15.47
N ALA A 50 1.06 -6.90 15.57
CA ALA A 50 1.83 -6.49 16.73
C ALA A 50 0.98 -6.50 18.02
N GLY A 51 -0.29 -6.12 17.91
CA GLY A 51 -1.27 -6.18 18.99
C GLY A 51 -1.81 -7.59 19.28
N ARG A 52 -1.33 -8.64 18.58
CA ARG A 52 -1.77 -10.04 18.69
C ARG A 52 -3.29 -10.24 18.59
N ARG A 53 -4.00 -9.32 17.95
CA ARG A 53 -5.46 -9.37 17.86
C ARG A 53 -5.88 -10.25 16.68
N GLY A 54 -6.46 -11.41 17.00
CA GLY A 54 -7.00 -12.34 16.01
C GLY A 54 -5.92 -13.01 15.16
N THR A 55 -4.77 -13.34 15.77
CA THR A 55 -3.68 -14.08 15.13
C THR A 55 -3.02 -15.03 16.13
N ASP A 56 -2.77 -16.27 15.73
CA ASP A 56 -2.05 -17.28 16.53
C ASP A 56 -0.52 -17.18 16.34
N ILE A 57 -0.02 -16.03 15.90
CA ILE A 57 1.42 -15.78 15.61
C ILE A 57 2.30 -15.92 16.86
N ALA A 58 1.71 -15.84 18.06
CA ALA A 58 2.41 -16.04 19.32
C ALA A 58 2.26 -17.48 19.87
N ASP A 59 1.57 -18.37 19.14
CA ASP A 59 1.42 -19.78 19.49
C ASP A 59 2.53 -20.59 18.80
N ASP A 60 3.49 -21.05 19.60
CA ASP A 60 4.67 -21.78 19.12
C ASP A 60 4.29 -23.12 18.47
N GLU A 61 3.21 -23.76 18.90
CA GLU A 61 2.76 -25.04 18.32
C GLU A 61 2.20 -24.81 16.91
N VAL A 62 1.36 -23.79 16.73
CA VAL A 62 0.82 -23.39 15.42
C VAL A 62 1.94 -22.93 14.48
N MET A 63 2.86 -22.11 14.97
CA MET A 63 3.96 -21.58 14.15
C MET A 63 4.97 -22.67 13.74
N SER A 64 5.19 -23.70 14.57
CA SER A 64 6.04 -24.85 14.21
C SER A 64 5.49 -25.70 13.05
N GLY A 65 4.17 -25.65 12.81
CA GLY A 65 3.49 -26.34 11.72
C GLY A 65 3.49 -25.57 10.39
N ALA A 66 3.58 -24.23 10.43
CA ALA A 66 3.42 -23.36 9.27
C ALA A 66 4.64 -23.31 8.31
N TRP A 67 5.82 -23.72 8.78
CA TRP A 67 7.08 -23.66 8.02
C TRP A 67 7.60 -25.04 7.55
N ARG A 68 6.76 -26.08 7.64
CA ARG A 68 7.03 -27.40 7.05
C ARG A 68 6.55 -27.46 5.61
#